data_AF-A0A3S4ER27-F1
#
_entry.id   AF-A0A3S4ER27-F1
#
_cell.length_a   1.000
_cell.length_b   1.000
_cell.length_c   1.000
_cell.angle_alpha   90.00
_cell.angle_beta   90.00
_cell.angle_gamma   90.00
#
_symmetry.space_group_name_H-M   'P 1'
#
loop_
_entity.id
_entity.type
_entity.pdbx_description
1 polymer ?
#
loop_
_entity_poly.entity_id
_entity_poly.type
_entity_poly.pdbx_seq_one_letter_code
_entity_poly.pdbx_strand_id
1 'polypeptide(L)'
;MVCNSCNLPVIYGDTHRSAVLSDDNVENVAVSQEGNNAGVPMPKLEQVTPAQVLQDGDQQYAPHVISTPLAFLIHDALNSNIYGEPGWMGTGWRAGRDLKRHDIGGKTGTTNSSKDAWFSGYGPDTVTTVWIGFDDHRRDLGRSTASGAIDDQVSGGEGGAKSAQPAWDEFMKVALDGIPEQKVTPPPGIISVTIDKATGKLSKGGAGSRSEYFIEGTQPTEYPTYDAGTTLMDAGGESHELF
;
A
#
# COMPACT_ATOMS: atom_id res chain seq x y z
N MET A 1 8.61 3.88 -21.92
CA MET A 1 8.32 5.33 -21.86
C MET A 1 6.87 5.47 -21.45
N VAL A 2 6.57 6.11 -20.31
CA VAL A 2 5.19 6.32 -19.84
C VAL A 2 4.56 7.44 -20.66
N CYS A 3 3.33 7.25 -21.16
CA CYS A 3 2.65 8.30 -21.90
C CYS A 3 1.87 9.22 -20.95
N ASN A 4 2.41 10.41 -20.67
CA ASN A 4 1.81 11.37 -19.73
C ASN A 4 0.50 12.02 -20.25
N SER A 5 0.16 11.86 -21.52
CA SER A 5 -1.01 12.47 -22.16
C SER A 5 -1.90 11.48 -22.92
N CYS A 6 -1.58 10.18 -22.90
CA CYS A 6 -2.39 9.20 -23.59
C CYS A 6 -3.56 8.77 -22.72
N ASN A 7 -4.77 8.91 -23.25
CA ASN A 7 -5.96 8.32 -22.66
C ASN A 7 -6.15 6.88 -23.19
N LEU A 8 -5.26 5.97 -22.78
CA LEU A 8 -5.34 4.57 -23.18
C LEU A 8 -6.51 3.88 -22.46
N PRO A 9 -7.34 3.09 -23.17
CA PRO A 9 -8.47 2.40 -22.57
C PRO A 9 -7.99 1.40 -21.51
N VAL A 10 -8.69 1.35 -20.37
CA VAL A 10 -8.36 0.48 -19.24
C VAL A 10 -9.04 -0.88 -19.40
N ILE A 11 -8.28 -1.98 -19.30
CA ILE A 11 -8.79 -3.34 -19.46
C ILE A 11 -9.72 -3.75 -18.31
N TYR A 12 -9.42 -3.35 -17.07
CA TYR A 12 -10.22 -3.70 -15.88
C TYR A 12 -10.88 -2.49 -15.20
N GLY A 13 -11.02 -1.36 -15.92
CA GLY A 13 -11.41 -0.06 -15.35
C GLY A 13 -12.86 0.04 -14.87
N ASP A 14 -13.76 -0.76 -15.43
CA ASP A 14 -15.18 -0.75 -15.06
C ASP A 14 -15.46 -1.80 -13.98
N THR A 15 -14.76 -1.72 -12.85
CA THR A 15 -15.19 -2.46 -11.66
C THR A 15 -16.42 -1.75 -11.11
N HIS A 16 -17.59 -2.38 -11.21
CA HIS A 16 -18.83 -1.89 -10.58
C HIS A 16 -18.55 -1.49 -9.12
N ARG A 17 -19.11 -0.35 -8.66
CA ARG A 17 -19.05 0.12 -7.27
C ARG A 17 -19.10 -1.09 -6.34
N SER A 18 -18.02 -1.35 -5.61
CA SER A 18 -18.06 -2.29 -4.50
C SER A 18 -19.11 -1.75 -3.54
N ALA A 19 -20.28 -2.38 -3.54
CA ALA A 19 -21.21 -2.23 -2.43
C ALA A 19 -20.41 -2.56 -1.17
N VAL A 20 -20.57 -1.69 -0.15
CA VAL A 20 -20.15 -1.83 1.25
C VAL A 20 -19.41 -3.16 1.50
N LEU A 21 -18.13 -3.09 1.87
CA LEU A 21 -17.38 -4.25 2.37
C LEU A 21 -18.12 -4.82 3.59
N SER A 22 -19.09 -5.71 3.37
CA SER A 22 -19.60 -6.63 4.37
C SER A 22 -18.55 -7.71 4.57
N ASP A 23 -18.50 -8.31 5.76
CA ASP A 23 -17.57 -9.40 6.09
C ASP A 23 -17.66 -10.58 5.10
N ASP A 24 -18.73 -10.67 4.31
CA ASP A 24 -18.92 -11.66 3.26
C ASP A 24 -18.03 -11.44 2.01
N ASN A 25 -17.43 -10.25 1.84
CA ASN A 25 -16.55 -9.88 0.72
C ASN A 25 -15.06 -10.09 1.03
N VAL A 26 -14.72 -10.58 2.22
CA VAL A 26 -13.36 -10.98 2.56
C VAL A 26 -13.19 -12.41 2.08
N GLU A 27 -12.32 -12.67 1.10
CA GLU A 27 -11.92 -14.04 0.80
C GLU A 27 -11.34 -14.63 2.10
N ASN A 28 -12.06 -15.61 2.66
CA ASN A 28 -11.56 -16.40 3.77
C ASN A 28 -10.20 -16.96 3.37
N VAL A 29 -9.17 -16.68 4.17
CA VAL A 29 -7.83 -17.24 3.99
C VAL A 29 -7.98 -18.75 3.80
N ALA A 30 -7.58 -19.25 2.64
CA ALA A 30 -7.75 -20.66 2.29
C ALA A 30 -7.00 -21.53 3.31
N VAL A 31 -7.74 -22.11 4.26
CA VAL A 31 -7.22 -23.15 5.14
C VAL A 31 -7.32 -24.45 4.35
N SER A 32 -6.18 -24.94 3.88
CA SER A 32 -6.11 -26.21 3.17
C SER A 32 -6.45 -27.36 4.12
N GLN A 33 -7.70 -27.82 4.09
CA GLN A 33 -8.08 -29.11 4.63
C GLN A 33 -7.98 -30.14 3.50
N GLU A 34 -6.87 -30.88 3.52
CA GLU A 34 -6.57 -32.11 2.76
C GLU A 34 -6.35 -32.06 1.23
N GLY A 35 -5.21 -32.66 0.83
CA GLY A 35 -5.00 -33.48 -0.37
C GLY A 35 -5.24 -32.88 -1.76
N ASN A 36 -4.15 -32.42 -2.41
CA ASN A 36 -4.02 -32.19 -3.86
C ASN A 36 -5.25 -31.57 -4.56
N ASN A 37 -5.25 -30.24 -4.71
CA ASN A 37 -6.12 -29.54 -5.66
C ASN A 37 -5.67 -29.84 -7.11
N ALA A 38 -5.94 -31.05 -7.59
CA ALA A 38 -5.90 -31.38 -9.01
C ALA A 38 -7.15 -30.82 -9.69
N GLY A 39 -7.25 -29.50 -9.81
CA GLY A 39 -8.42 -28.89 -10.43
C GLY A 39 -8.65 -27.41 -10.20
N VAL A 40 -7.62 -26.60 -9.93
CA VAL A 40 -7.77 -25.15 -10.14
C VAL A 40 -7.78 -24.93 -11.65
N PRO A 41 -8.89 -24.51 -12.27
CA PRO A 41 -8.87 -24.15 -13.68
C PRO A 41 -7.94 -22.94 -13.78
N MET A 42 -6.78 -23.11 -14.43
CA MET A 42 -6.01 -21.93 -14.83
C MET A 42 -6.96 -21.03 -15.62
N PRO A 43 -7.03 -19.72 -15.31
CA PRO A 43 -7.57 -18.77 -16.27
C PRO A 43 -6.86 -19.06 -17.58
N LYS A 44 -7.61 -19.33 -18.66
CA LYS A 44 -6.99 -19.38 -19.98
C LYS A 44 -6.41 -17.99 -20.19
N LEU A 45 -5.10 -17.86 -20.05
CA LEU A 45 -4.37 -16.71 -20.54
C LEU A 45 -4.74 -16.62 -22.02
N GLU A 46 -5.46 -15.57 -22.39
CA GLU A 46 -5.73 -15.24 -23.78
C GLU A 46 -4.36 -15.14 -24.45
N GLN A 47 -3.96 -16.17 -25.20
CA GLN A 47 -2.71 -16.13 -25.93
C GLN A 47 -2.90 -15.14 -27.06
N VAL A 48 -2.18 -14.01 -26.98
CA VAL A 48 -2.14 -13.02 -28.03
C VAL A 48 -1.72 -13.73 -29.32
N THR A 49 -2.65 -13.80 -30.28
CA THR A 49 -2.39 -14.47 -31.55
C THR A 49 -1.42 -13.63 -32.38
N PRO A 50 -0.58 -14.24 -33.25
CA PRO A 50 0.30 -13.48 -34.16
C PRO A 50 -0.46 -12.46 -35.03
N ALA A 51 -1.76 -12.70 -35.28
CA ALA A 51 -2.63 -11.76 -35.99
C ALA A 51 -3.00 -10.51 -35.17
N GLN A 52 -3.10 -10.62 -33.83
CA GLN A 52 -3.27 -9.46 -32.94
C GLN A 52 -1.97 -8.66 -32.83
N VAL A 53 -0.81 -9.34 -32.80
CA VAL A 53 0.52 -8.69 -32.83
C VAL A 53 0.75 -7.92 -34.14
N LEU A 54 0.19 -8.38 -35.26
CA LEU A 54 0.31 -7.72 -36.57
C LEU A 54 -0.66 -6.55 -36.77
N GLN A 55 -1.76 -6.46 -36.00
CA GLN A 55 -2.58 -5.25 -35.96
C GLN A 55 -1.98 -4.15 -35.07
N ASP A 56 -1.05 -4.53 -34.19
CA ASP A 56 -0.40 -3.68 -33.19
C ASP A 56 0.84 -2.93 -33.71
N GLY A 57 0.99 -2.80 -35.03
CA GLY A 57 2.13 -2.12 -35.67
C GLY A 57 2.34 -0.66 -35.24
N ASP A 58 1.35 -0.06 -34.57
CA ASP A 58 1.35 1.30 -34.01
C ASP A 58 1.31 1.36 -32.47
N GLN A 59 1.18 0.24 -31.77
CA GLN A 59 0.98 0.24 -30.31
C GLN A 59 2.32 0.34 -29.57
N GLN A 60 2.80 1.58 -29.45
CA GLN A 60 4.06 1.91 -28.78
C GLN A 60 4.01 1.73 -27.24
N TYR A 61 2.82 1.51 -26.67
CA TYR A 61 2.58 1.51 -25.22
C TYR A 61 1.92 0.22 -24.73
N ALA A 62 2.33 -0.22 -23.54
CA ALA A 62 1.74 -1.37 -22.87
C ALA A 62 0.24 -1.14 -22.57
N PRO A 63 -0.59 -2.20 -22.56
CA PRO A 63 -1.99 -2.07 -22.22
C PRO A 63 -2.22 -1.50 -20.82
N HIS A 64 -3.20 -0.62 -20.67
CA HIS A 64 -3.54 0.00 -19.39
C HIS A 64 -4.46 -0.95 -18.60
N VAL A 65 -3.99 -1.51 -17.49
CA VAL A 65 -4.74 -2.55 -16.75
C VAL A 65 -5.60 -2.00 -15.61
N ILE A 66 -5.14 -0.94 -14.94
CA ILE A 66 -5.85 -0.23 -13.87
C ILE A 66 -5.96 1.24 -14.23
N SER A 67 -6.91 2.00 -13.67
CA SER A 67 -7.03 3.43 -13.98
C SER A 67 -5.93 4.27 -13.35
N THR A 68 -5.56 5.40 -13.99
CA THR A 68 -4.57 6.35 -13.46
C THR A 68 -4.92 6.87 -12.05
N PRO A 69 -6.18 7.23 -11.74
CA PRO A 69 -6.56 7.62 -10.38
C PRO A 69 -6.33 6.50 -9.35
N LEU A 70 -6.66 5.25 -9.68
CA LEU A 70 -6.43 4.12 -8.78
C LEU A 70 -4.94 3.87 -8.56
N ALA A 71 -4.13 3.91 -9.63
CA ALA A 71 -2.68 3.77 -9.53
C ALA A 71 -2.06 4.84 -8.63
N PHE A 72 -2.54 6.09 -8.72
CA PHE A 72 -2.11 7.19 -7.85
C PHE A 72 -2.44 6.92 -6.36
N LEU A 73 -3.64 6.44 -6.04
CA LEU A 73 -4.01 6.11 -4.66
C LEU A 73 -3.14 4.99 -4.08
N ILE A 74 -2.84 3.95 -4.87
CA ILE A 74 -1.94 2.87 -4.45
C ILE A 74 -0.51 3.40 -4.25
N HIS A 75 -0.05 4.27 -5.14
CA HIS A 75 1.26 4.92 -5.01
C HIS A 75 1.36 5.70 -3.69
N ASP A 76 0.36 6.53 -3.37
CA ASP A 76 0.29 7.34 -2.15
C ASP A 76 0.23 6.46 -0.88
N ALA A 77 -0.58 5.39 -0.89
CA ALA A 77 -0.65 4.42 0.20
C ALA A 77 0.68 3.66 0.42
N LEU A 78 1.38 3.30 -0.65
CA LEU A 78 2.69 2.64 -0.54
C LEU A 78 3.80 3.60 -0.08
N ASN A 79 3.67 4.89 -0.39
CA ASN A 79 4.55 5.94 0.12
C ASN A 79 4.36 6.11 1.64
N SER A 80 3.12 6.14 2.12
CA SER A 80 2.83 6.21 3.56
C SER A 80 3.27 4.95 4.34
N ASN A 81 3.39 3.78 3.71
CA ASN A 81 4.02 2.63 4.36
C ASN A 81 5.53 2.81 4.60
N ILE A 82 6.17 3.80 3.97
CA ILE A 82 7.53 4.25 4.31
C ILE A 82 7.45 5.40 5.33
N TYR A 83 6.76 6.50 5.02
CA TYR A 83 6.85 7.73 5.82
C TYR A 83 5.91 7.79 7.03
N GLY A 84 4.87 6.96 7.07
CA GLY A 84 3.81 7.02 8.07
C GLY A 84 3.03 8.33 8.02
N GLU A 85 2.38 8.64 9.13
CA GLU A 85 1.68 9.92 9.37
C GLU A 85 1.83 10.30 10.86
N PRO A 86 1.43 11.51 11.28
CA PRO A 86 1.48 11.88 12.69
C PRO A 86 0.76 10.86 13.59
N GLY A 87 1.55 10.19 14.44
CA GLY A 87 1.06 9.18 15.39
C GLY A 87 1.43 7.73 15.04
N TRP A 88 1.95 7.45 13.84
CA TRP A 88 2.41 6.10 13.47
C TRP A 88 3.52 6.13 12.41
N MET A 89 4.31 5.07 12.34
CA MET A 89 5.30 4.87 11.29
C MET A 89 4.96 3.62 10.50
N GLY A 90 5.17 3.68 9.19
CA GLY A 90 4.97 2.54 8.31
C GLY A 90 6.01 1.44 8.51
N THR A 91 5.67 0.23 8.09
CA THR A 91 6.57 -0.93 8.28
C THR A 91 7.87 -0.82 7.48
N GLY A 92 7.87 -0.03 6.41
CA GLY A 92 9.01 0.22 5.52
C GLY A 92 9.86 1.42 5.91
N TRP A 93 9.65 2.04 7.08
CA TRP A 93 10.25 3.33 7.46
C TRP A 93 11.77 3.45 7.32
N ARG A 94 12.51 2.35 7.39
CA ARG A 94 13.98 2.35 7.22
C ARG A 94 14.40 2.83 5.83
N ALA A 95 13.59 2.61 4.80
CA ALA A 95 13.85 3.07 3.43
C ALA A 95 13.92 4.61 3.38
N GLY A 96 13.02 5.29 4.08
CA GLY A 96 13.03 6.76 4.18
C GLY A 96 14.28 7.28 4.91
N ARG A 97 14.71 6.58 5.96
CA ARG A 97 15.97 6.88 6.69
C ARG A 97 17.20 6.69 5.80
N ASP A 98 17.23 5.60 5.03
CA ASP A 98 18.42 5.13 4.32
C ASP A 98 18.59 5.83 2.96
N LEU A 99 17.50 6.07 2.25
CA LEU A 99 17.51 6.69 0.92
C LEU A 99 17.34 8.21 0.94
N LYS A 100 16.68 8.77 1.98
CA LYS A 100 16.48 10.22 2.18
C LYS A 100 15.83 10.95 1.00
N ARG A 101 14.79 10.34 0.43
CA ARG A 101 13.98 10.89 -0.68
C ARG A 101 12.51 10.80 -0.33
N HIS A 102 11.59 11.30 -1.16
CA HIS A 102 10.14 11.20 -0.93
C HIS A 102 9.35 10.59 -2.10
N ASP A 103 10.03 10.23 -3.19
CA ASP A 103 9.46 9.65 -4.41
C ASP A 103 9.54 8.12 -4.48
N ILE A 104 9.62 7.48 -3.31
CA ILE A 104 9.71 6.02 -3.15
C ILE A 104 8.52 5.50 -2.34
N GLY A 105 8.19 4.23 -2.56
CA GLY A 105 7.16 3.53 -1.81
C GLY A 105 7.42 2.03 -1.83
N GLY A 106 6.85 1.31 -0.88
CA GLY A 106 7.05 -0.12 -0.83
C GLY A 106 6.22 -0.81 0.23
N LYS A 107 6.17 -2.14 0.14
CA LYS A 107 5.41 -2.99 1.03
C LYS A 107 6.26 -4.14 1.53
N THR A 108 6.19 -4.34 2.84
CA THR A 108 6.74 -5.52 3.52
C THR A 108 5.82 -6.72 3.34
N GLY A 109 6.40 -7.88 3.06
CA GLY A 109 5.73 -9.18 3.12
C GLY A 109 6.44 -10.09 4.10
N THR A 110 5.67 -10.77 4.96
CA THR A 110 6.20 -11.77 5.89
C THR A 110 5.19 -12.91 5.93
N THR A 111 5.64 -14.14 5.64
CA THR A 111 4.75 -15.31 5.72
C THR A 111 4.60 -15.79 7.16
N ASN A 112 3.56 -16.60 7.40
CA ASN A 112 3.36 -17.26 8.67
C ASN A 112 4.61 -18.08 9.06
N SER A 113 4.90 -18.15 10.36
CA SER A 113 6.12 -18.77 10.89
C SER A 113 7.44 -18.15 10.39
N SER A 114 7.40 -16.99 9.74
CA SER A 114 8.59 -16.29 9.24
C SER A 114 9.44 -17.17 8.31
N LYS A 115 8.79 -17.87 7.36
CA LYS A 115 9.49 -18.71 6.37
C LYS A 115 10.08 -17.89 5.23
N ASP A 116 9.35 -16.85 4.84
CA ASP A 116 9.68 -15.96 3.74
C ASP A 116 9.53 -14.51 4.18
N ALA A 117 10.50 -13.72 3.78
CA ALA A 117 10.51 -12.28 3.92
C ALA A 117 10.57 -11.65 2.53
N TRP A 118 9.71 -10.68 2.27
CA TRP A 118 9.64 -9.94 1.03
C TRP A 118 9.71 -8.44 1.30
N PHE A 119 10.29 -7.72 0.36
CA PHE A 119 10.07 -6.29 0.23
C PHE A 119 9.95 -5.95 -1.26
N SER A 120 8.81 -5.42 -1.64
CA SER A 120 8.56 -4.93 -3.00
C SER A 120 8.32 -3.43 -2.94
N GLY A 121 9.07 -2.69 -3.74
CA GLY A 121 8.98 -1.24 -3.75
C GLY A 121 9.33 -0.65 -5.10
N TYR A 122 9.05 0.64 -5.22
CA TYR A 122 9.33 1.44 -6.39
C TYR A 122 10.21 2.64 -6.02
N GLY A 123 10.92 3.14 -7.03
CA GLY A 123 11.41 4.50 -7.12
C GLY A 123 11.17 5.02 -8.55
N PRO A 124 11.68 6.21 -8.90
CA PRO A 124 11.60 6.74 -10.25
C PRO A 124 11.98 5.71 -11.32
N ASP A 125 11.03 5.41 -12.20
CA ASP A 125 11.18 4.49 -13.34
C ASP A 125 11.71 3.07 -13.00
N THR A 126 11.69 2.67 -11.72
CA THR A 126 12.30 1.43 -11.24
C THR A 126 11.40 0.74 -10.24
N VAL A 127 11.16 -0.56 -10.44
CA VAL A 127 10.47 -1.43 -9.47
C VAL A 127 11.41 -2.57 -9.11
N THR A 128 11.57 -2.81 -7.81
CA THR A 128 12.47 -3.83 -7.28
C THR A 128 11.74 -4.66 -6.24
N THR A 129 11.90 -5.98 -6.32
CA THR A 129 11.42 -6.93 -5.33
C THR A 129 12.57 -7.76 -4.80
N VAL A 130 12.68 -7.85 -3.48
CA VAL A 130 13.64 -8.69 -2.78
C VAL A 130 12.88 -9.75 -1.99
N TRP A 131 13.37 -10.98 -2.08
CA TRP A 131 12.93 -12.11 -1.28
C TRP A 131 14.09 -12.72 -0.53
N ILE A 132 13.83 -13.15 0.70
CA ILE A 132 14.72 -13.98 1.50
C ILE A 132 13.94 -15.16 2.05
N GLY A 133 14.48 -16.36 1.84
CA GLY A 133 13.97 -17.62 2.36
C GLY A 133 15.01 -18.72 2.20
N PHE A 134 14.68 -19.92 2.68
CA PHE A 134 15.47 -21.11 2.44
C PHE A 134 14.85 -21.93 1.31
N ASP A 135 15.69 -22.55 0.48
CA ASP A 135 15.23 -23.51 -0.54
C ASP A 135 14.44 -24.68 0.09
N ASP A 136 14.85 -25.11 1.29
CA ASP A 136 14.08 -26.04 2.12
C ASP A 136 13.00 -25.30 2.92
N HIS A 137 11.77 -25.30 2.41
CA HIS A 137 10.61 -24.64 2.99
C HIS A 137 10.23 -25.11 4.41
N ARG A 138 10.84 -26.20 4.92
CA ARG A 138 10.62 -26.65 6.30
C ARG A 138 11.36 -25.78 7.31
N ARG A 139 12.37 -25.02 6.86
CA ARG A 139 13.13 -24.11 7.71
C ARG A 139 12.42 -22.77 7.87
N ASP A 140 12.62 -22.17 9.03
CA ASP A 140 12.15 -20.83 9.35
C ASP A 140 13.34 -19.87 9.39
N LEU A 141 13.13 -18.59 9.06
CA LEU A 141 14.16 -17.55 9.16
C LEU A 141 14.58 -17.31 10.62
N GLY A 142 13.66 -17.56 11.56
CA GLY A 142 13.94 -17.54 12.98
C GLY A 142 13.93 -16.14 13.60
N ARG A 143 14.79 -15.95 14.60
CA ARG A 143 14.93 -14.69 15.34
C ARG A 143 16.40 -14.39 15.55
N SER A 144 16.79 -13.13 15.35
CA SER A 144 18.12 -12.61 15.66
C SER A 144 18.14 -11.96 17.04
N THR A 145 19.30 -11.99 17.70
CA THR A 145 19.58 -11.23 18.92
C THR A 145 20.74 -10.28 18.67
N ALA A 146 20.72 -9.11 19.31
CA ALA A 146 21.85 -8.19 19.24
C ALA A 146 23.05 -8.84 19.93
N SER A 147 24.16 -8.97 19.20
CA SER A 147 25.44 -9.42 19.76
C SER A 147 26.21 -8.27 20.42
N GLY A 148 25.86 -7.01 20.16
CA GLY A 148 26.57 -5.83 20.63
C GLY A 148 27.89 -5.56 19.90
N ALA A 149 28.18 -6.31 18.83
CA ALA A 149 29.42 -6.21 18.06
C ALA A 149 29.44 -5.06 17.03
N ILE A 150 28.27 -4.58 16.61
CA ILE A 150 28.11 -3.40 15.75
C ILE A 150 26.98 -2.53 16.28
N ASP A 151 27.04 -1.24 16.01
CA ASP A 151 25.99 -0.29 16.35
C ASP A 151 24.74 -0.55 15.48
N ASP A 152 23.56 -0.17 15.98
CA ASP A 152 22.27 -0.26 15.28
C ASP A 152 21.86 -1.65 14.74
N GLN A 153 22.28 -2.73 15.43
CA GLN A 153 21.89 -4.09 15.06
C GLN A 153 20.38 -4.29 15.02
N VAL A 154 19.92 -4.74 13.85
CA VAL A 154 18.56 -5.25 13.68
C VAL A 154 18.44 -6.58 14.43
N SER A 155 17.45 -6.69 15.33
CA SER A 155 17.20 -7.91 16.12
C SER A 155 15.70 -8.21 16.25
N GLY A 156 15.37 -9.42 16.72
CA GLY A 156 14.01 -9.93 16.93
C GLY A 156 13.58 -10.93 15.84
N GLY A 157 12.28 -11.14 15.67
CA GLY A 157 11.78 -12.02 14.61
C GLY A 157 12.11 -11.49 13.22
N GLU A 158 12.57 -12.40 12.35
CA GLU A 158 12.86 -12.14 10.94
C GLU A 158 11.58 -11.91 10.13
N GLY A 159 11.67 -11.16 9.04
CA GLY A 159 10.52 -10.76 8.22
C GLY A 159 10.86 -9.65 7.23
N GLY A 160 9.89 -9.23 6.42
CA GLY A 160 10.13 -8.32 5.29
C GLY A 160 10.95 -7.07 5.64
N ALA A 161 10.58 -6.36 6.71
CA ALA A 161 11.23 -5.12 7.13
C ALA A 161 12.67 -5.28 7.69
N LYS A 162 13.07 -6.51 8.05
CA LYS A 162 14.36 -6.77 8.72
C LYS A 162 15.30 -7.58 7.85
N SER A 163 14.75 -8.55 7.12
CA SER A 163 15.54 -9.49 6.33
C SER A 163 15.61 -8.99 4.88
N ALA A 164 14.47 -8.74 4.22
CA ALA A 164 14.44 -8.40 2.80
C ALA A 164 14.69 -6.90 2.51
N GLN A 165 14.11 -6.02 3.31
CA GLN A 165 14.19 -4.57 3.10
C GLN A 165 15.64 -4.04 3.04
N PRO A 166 16.59 -4.43 3.91
CA PRO A 166 17.95 -3.88 3.83
C PRO A 166 18.64 -4.12 2.49
N ALA A 167 18.42 -5.27 1.86
CA ALA A 167 18.96 -5.56 0.53
C ALA A 167 18.26 -4.73 -0.56
N TRP A 168 16.97 -4.42 -0.40
CA TRP A 168 16.26 -3.49 -1.27
C TRP A 168 16.81 -2.06 -1.12
N ASP A 169 17.01 -1.59 0.13
CA ASP A 169 17.54 -0.26 0.43
C ASP A 169 18.94 -0.08 -0.19
N GLU A 170 19.84 -1.06 -0.01
CA GLU A 170 21.20 -1.02 -0.60
C GLU A 170 21.18 -1.03 -2.14
N PHE A 171 20.33 -1.85 -2.76
CA PHE A 171 20.19 -1.86 -4.21
C PHE A 171 19.65 -0.52 -4.73
N MET A 172 18.57 -0.03 -4.13
CA MET A 172 17.91 1.21 -4.58
C MET A 172 18.79 2.44 -4.35
N LYS A 173 19.66 2.43 -3.34
CA LYS A 173 20.65 3.49 -3.11
C LYS A 173 21.59 3.64 -4.30
N VAL A 174 22.00 2.54 -4.91
CA VAL A 174 22.83 2.55 -6.13
C VAL A 174 21.98 2.85 -7.36
N ALA A 175 20.82 2.23 -7.49
CA ALA A 175 19.95 2.38 -8.67
C ALA A 175 19.42 3.82 -8.83
N LEU A 176 19.21 4.54 -7.73
CA LEU A 176 18.70 5.91 -7.73
C LEU A 176 19.80 6.98 -7.60
N ASP A 177 21.08 6.58 -7.57
CA ASP A 177 22.17 7.55 -7.50
C ASP A 177 22.17 8.45 -8.75
N GLY A 178 22.21 9.77 -8.53
CA GLY A 178 22.12 10.77 -9.59
C GLY A 178 20.73 10.92 -10.27
N ILE A 179 19.72 10.12 -9.91
CA ILE A 179 18.37 10.24 -10.46
C ILE A 179 17.61 11.36 -9.71
N PRO A 180 17.09 12.41 -10.39
CA PRO A 180 16.35 13.48 -9.71
C PRO A 180 15.08 13.00 -9.02
N GLU A 181 14.68 13.64 -7.92
CA GLU A 181 13.40 13.32 -7.27
C GLU A 181 12.21 13.70 -8.14
N GLN A 182 11.28 12.74 -8.33
CA GLN A 182 10.07 12.96 -9.10
C GLN A 182 8.89 13.28 -8.18
N LYS A 183 8.40 14.52 -8.24
CA LYS A 183 7.21 14.91 -7.49
C LYS A 183 5.97 14.25 -8.08
N VAL A 184 5.29 13.44 -7.28
CA VAL A 184 4.02 12.84 -7.69
C VAL A 184 2.89 13.83 -7.46
N THR A 185 2.17 14.15 -8.54
CA THR A 185 1.03 15.07 -8.53
C THR A 185 -0.27 14.30 -8.77
N PRO A 186 -1.37 14.66 -8.09
CA PRO A 186 -2.66 14.05 -8.33
C PRO A 186 -3.07 14.16 -9.81
N PRO A 187 -3.42 13.04 -10.48
CA PRO A 187 -3.92 13.08 -11.85
C PRO A 187 -5.36 13.64 -11.91
N PRO A 188 -5.87 14.02 -13.11
CA PRO A 188 -7.28 14.35 -13.29
C PRO A 188 -8.19 13.24 -12.75
N GLY A 189 -9.29 13.64 -12.10
CA GLY A 189 -10.23 12.72 -11.45
C GLY A 189 -9.86 12.33 -10.01
N ILE A 190 -8.75 12.85 -9.46
CA ILE A 190 -8.47 12.82 -8.02
C ILE A 190 -8.86 14.15 -7.38
N ILE A 191 -9.58 14.08 -6.27
CA ILE A 191 -9.88 15.21 -5.40
C ILE A 191 -9.28 14.98 -4.01
N SER A 192 -9.09 16.06 -3.25
CA SER A 192 -8.71 15.97 -1.82
C SER A 192 -9.81 16.56 -0.96
N VAL A 193 -10.18 15.84 0.10
CA VAL A 193 -11.16 16.31 1.10
C VAL A 193 -10.61 16.14 2.51
N THR A 194 -11.09 16.95 3.44
CA THR A 194 -10.73 16.82 4.86
C THR A 194 -11.63 15.79 5.54
N ILE A 195 -11.02 14.75 6.09
CA ILE A 195 -11.70 13.67 6.81
C ILE A 195 -11.36 13.66 8.29
N ASP A 196 -12.25 13.11 9.09
CA ASP A 196 -12.00 12.74 10.49
C ASP A 196 -11.18 11.45 10.53
N LYS A 197 -10.05 11.47 11.24
CA LYS A 197 -9.09 10.34 11.27
C LYS A 197 -9.68 9.07 11.91
N ALA A 198 -10.66 9.20 12.80
CA ALA A 198 -11.24 8.06 13.50
C ALA A 198 -12.32 7.36 12.69
N THR A 199 -13.13 8.13 11.96
CA THR A 199 -14.33 7.62 11.27
C THR A 199 -14.20 7.54 9.75
N GLY A 200 -13.23 8.24 9.15
CA GLY A 200 -13.09 8.36 7.69
C GLY A 200 -14.18 9.23 7.03
N LYS A 201 -15.08 9.83 7.81
CA LYS A 201 -16.15 10.73 7.34
C LYS A 201 -15.63 12.15 7.13
N LEU A 202 -16.42 13.02 6.49
CA LEU A 202 -16.06 14.43 6.30
C LEU A 202 -15.82 15.12 7.65
N SER A 203 -14.83 16.02 7.68
CA SER A 203 -14.51 16.83 8.86
C SER A 203 -14.44 18.31 8.50
N LYS A 204 -14.79 19.16 9.47
CA LYS A 204 -14.66 20.62 9.38
C LYS A 204 -13.24 21.12 9.71
N GLY A 205 -12.29 20.21 9.90
CA GLY A 205 -10.91 20.53 10.26
C GLY A 205 -10.63 20.37 11.76
N GLY A 206 -9.37 20.62 12.17
CA GLY A 206 -8.91 20.51 13.55
C GLY A 206 -7.95 19.32 13.81
N ALA A 207 -7.53 19.15 15.05
CA ALA A 207 -6.47 18.20 15.43
C ALA A 207 -6.80 16.72 15.11
N GLY A 208 -8.09 16.38 15.05
CA GLY A 208 -8.59 15.05 14.68
C GLY A 208 -8.76 14.81 13.19
N SER A 209 -8.47 15.79 12.33
CA SER A 209 -8.70 15.71 10.89
C SER A 209 -7.42 15.53 10.08
N ARG A 210 -7.54 15.06 8.84
CA ARG A 210 -6.48 15.07 7.82
C ARG A 210 -7.04 15.28 6.42
N SER A 211 -6.21 15.74 5.49
CA SER A 211 -6.54 15.70 4.05
C SER A 211 -6.34 14.29 3.52
N GLU A 212 -7.24 13.82 2.67
CA GLU A 212 -7.15 12.50 2.05
C GLU A 212 -7.57 12.58 0.58
N TYR A 213 -6.99 11.73 -0.27
CA TYR A 213 -7.30 11.68 -1.70
C TYR A 213 -8.41 10.67 -2.01
N PHE A 214 -9.30 11.05 -2.94
CA PHE A 214 -10.37 10.19 -3.43
C PHE A 214 -10.47 10.30 -4.94
N ILE A 215 -10.92 9.23 -5.58
CA ILE A 215 -11.45 9.32 -6.94
C ILE A 215 -12.74 10.15 -6.87
N GLU A 216 -12.89 11.10 -7.79
CA GLU A 216 -14.07 11.96 -7.83
C GLU A 216 -15.36 11.13 -7.85
N GLY A 217 -16.26 11.41 -6.92
CA GLY A 217 -17.51 10.67 -6.73
C GLY A 217 -17.44 9.49 -5.76
N THR A 218 -16.26 9.21 -5.18
CA THR A 218 -16.08 8.18 -4.13
C THR A 218 -15.78 8.75 -2.74
N GLN A 219 -15.64 10.07 -2.61
CA GLN A 219 -15.42 10.74 -1.33
C GLN A 219 -16.63 10.59 -0.38
N PRO A 220 -16.43 10.58 0.95
CA PRO A 220 -17.52 10.57 1.91
C PRO A 220 -18.41 11.82 1.75
N THR A 221 -19.71 11.66 1.99
CA THR A 221 -20.71 12.75 1.93
C THR A 221 -21.30 13.10 3.28
N GLU A 222 -21.01 12.30 4.31
CA GLU A 222 -21.53 12.46 5.67
C GLU A 222 -20.47 12.98 6.62
N TYR A 223 -20.92 13.63 7.70
CA TYR A 223 -20.10 14.01 8.85
C TYR A 223 -20.30 13.00 9.99
N PRO A 224 -19.31 12.82 10.89
CA PRO A 224 -19.50 12.01 12.09
C PRO A 224 -20.54 12.65 13.01
N THR A 225 -21.41 11.81 13.56
CA THR A 225 -22.29 12.18 14.68
C THR A 225 -21.59 11.77 15.96
N TYR A 226 -21.20 12.76 16.77
CA TYR A 226 -20.78 12.50 18.13
C TYR A 226 -22.01 12.67 19.00
N ASP A 227 -22.40 11.62 19.73
CA ASP A 227 -23.35 11.79 20.81
C ASP A 227 -22.71 12.77 21.80
N ALA A 228 -23.31 13.95 21.94
CA ALA A 228 -22.97 14.82 23.05
C ALA A 228 -23.36 14.04 24.30
N GLY A 229 -22.37 13.55 25.05
CA GLY A 229 -22.60 12.90 26.32
C GLY A 229 -23.57 13.72 27.16
N THR A 230 -24.40 13.05 27.94
CA THR A 230 -25.43 13.62 28.80
C THR A 230 -24.86 14.45 29.96
N THR A 231 -23.55 14.64 30.02
CA THR A 231 -22.86 15.25 31.13
C THR A 231 -22.81 16.77 31.00
N LEU A 232 -23.63 17.47 31.79
CA LEU A 232 -23.54 18.91 31.98
C LEU A 232 -22.57 19.21 33.14
N MET A 233 -21.58 20.07 32.92
CA MET A 233 -20.79 20.64 34.00
C MET A 233 -21.44 21.92 34.49
N ASP A 234 -21.70 22.01 35.79
CA ASP A 234 -22.20 23.23 36.40
C ASP A 234 -21.07 24.27 36.62
N ALA A 235 -21.42 25.49 37.00
CA ALA A 235 -20.45 26.55 37.27
C ALA A 235 -19.55 26.30 38.50
N GLY A 236 -19.83 25.26 39.28
CA GLY A 236 -19.02 24.76 40.40
C GLY A 236 -18.06 23.62 40.03
N GLY A 237 -18.10 23.13 38.79
CA GLY A 237 -17.23 22.06 38.29
C GLY A 237 -17.73 20.65 38.58
N GLU A 238 -18.98 20.48 39.04
CA GLU A 238 -19.59 19.18 39.24
C GLU A 238 -20.23 18.68 37.92
N SER A 239 -20.01 17.41 37.60
CA SER A 239 -20.54 16.76 36.40
C SER A 239 -21.88 16.10 36.72
N HIS A 240 -22.94 16.47 35.99
CA HIS A 240 -24.27 15.86 36.10
C HIS A 240 -24.67 15.13 34.83
N GLU A 241 -25.05 13.87 34.95
CA GLU A 241 -25.71 13.11 33.89
C GLU A 241 -27.17 13.58 33.74
N LEU A 242 -27.60 13.82 32.50
CA LEU A 242 -28.98 14.19 32.14
C LEU A 242 -29.98 13.01 32.24
N PHE A 243 -29.88 12.12 33.23
CA PHE A 243 -30.95 11.18 33.61
C PHE A 243 -30.85 10.77 35.09
#